data_AF-A0A1B9VM25-F1
#
_entry.id   AF-A0A1B9VM25-F1
#
_cell.length_a   1.000
_cell.length_b   1.000
_cell.length_c   1.000
_cell.angle_alpha   90.00
_cell.angle_beta   90.00
_cell.angle_gamma   90.00
#
_symmetry.space_group_name_H-M   'P 1'
#
loop_
_entity.id
_entity.type
_entity.pdbx_description
1 polymer ?
#
loop_
_entity_poly.entity_id
_entity_poly.type
_entity_poly.pdbx_seq_one_letter_code
_entity_poly.pdbx_strand_id
1 'polypeptide(L)'
;MMAEANWQKVRDLSRGKVSGKLTRNPQSRFRWKRSLVAFGLVVGSLCAPVTLTAPVNAQQLEPFVPPPNSLSSPSKRSEATGTEKPDVQFADEMRDFVIQLSRWAKSYRSDFSIIALNGLELTEYLETTLFASRGTAEPARNYLRALDGIMIEAPFYGFDKYGEPTDSEETKYILGYLDRMKSSGLEYFALDYTDKSDAQQAARQKLRDLNALYYAAPPPDKQLSTLAKVPRTPIGANPHIIDNIREAKNYAIVLDSSPYGTKDAFIDAMIDTNYDVLIIDPFHRGTIPLTYDDMKRLRYKKVGTPRTILAYLNIGTAETYRYYWQNNWRAGSPEFIGEGNLDARWGQEHHVYYWSQAWQNIMFGSENSYLGGIMKLGFDGVVLGGLNEYSWWLDY
;
A
#
# COMPACT_ATOMS: atom_id res chain seq x y z
N MET A 1 5.79 -38.67 2.85
CA MET A 1 4.70 -39.66 2.76
C MET A 1 3.58 -39.20 3.67
N MET A 2 2.58 -38.51 3.09
CA MET A 2 1.24 -38.18 3.62
C MET A 2 1.19 -37.34 4.91
N ALA A 3 0.41 -36.26 5.04
CA ALA A 3 -0.94 -36.09 4.54
C ALA A 3 -1.35 -34.61 4.45
N GLU A 4 -1.88 -34.23 3.29
CA GLU A 4 -3.01 -33.30 3.17
C GLU A 4 -4.27 -33.98 3.74
N ALA A 5 -5.16 -33.23 4.41
CA ALA A 5 -6.60 -33.51 4.37
C ALA A 5 -7.42 -32.35 4.94
N ASN A 6 -8.06 -31.65 4.01
CA ASN A 6 -9.20 -30.75 4.13
C ASN A 6 -10.45 -31.52 4.62
N TRP A 7 -11.15 -31.13 5.69
CA TRP A 7 -12.55 -31.57 5.94
C TRP A 7 -13.40 -30.56 6.72
N GLN A 8 -14.47 -30.10 6.05
CA GLN A 8 -15.64 -29.40 6.60
C GLN A 8 -16.74 -30.36 7.09
N LYS A 9 -17.67 -29.77 7.89
CA LYS A 9 -19.05 -30.17 8.32
C LYS A 9 -19.10 -31.01 9.60
N VAL A 10 -19.92 -30.64 10.60
CA VAL A 10 -21.39 -30.81 10.62
C VAL A 10 -22.10 -29.86 11.64
N ARG A 11 -23.31 -29.37 11.27
CA ARG A 11 -24.34 -28.66 12.09
C ARG A 11 -24.89 -29.60 13.20
N ASP A 12 -25.50 -29.23 14.32
CA ASP A 12 -26.68 -28.36 14.53
C ASP A 12 -27.13 -28.44 16.00
N LEU A 13 -28.02 -27.53 16.40
CA LEU A 13 -28.93 -27.50 17.57
C LEU A 13 -28.36 -27.12 18.95
N SER A 14 -29.05 -26.36 19.81
CA SER A 14 -30.17 -25.42 19.72
C SER A 14 -30.40 -24.82 21.13
N ARG A 15 -31.00 -23.62 21.16
CA ARG A 15 -31.88 -23.06 22.23
C ARG A 15 -31.27 -22.49 23.52
N GLY A 16 -31.44 -21.17 23.65
CA GLY A 16 -31.62 -20.46 24.92
C GLY A 16 -32.28 -19.10 24.68
N LYS A 17 -33.61 -19.03 24.82
CA LYS A 17 -34.42 -17.79 24.87
C LYS A 17 -34.04 -16.98 26.11
N VAL A 18 -33.97 -15.64 26.02
CA VAL A 18 -34.65 -14.73 26.98
C VAL A 18 -35.04 -13.42 26.27
N SER A 19 -36.25 -12.96 26.59
CA SER A 19 -36.98 -11.81 26.08
C SER A 19 -36.67 -10.54 26.89
N GLY A 20 -36.86 -9.35 26.28
CA GLY A 20 -36.97 -8.10 27.04
C GLY A 20 -37.20 -6.86 26.16
N LYS A 21 -38.46 -6.54 25.87
CA LYS A 21 -38.93 -5.24 25.32
C LYS A 21 -38.99 -4.18 26.43
N LEU A 22 -38.75 -2.91 26.10
CA LEU A 22 -39.45 -1.68 26.58
C LEU A 22 -38.69 -0.44 26.04
N THR A 23 -39.04 0.09 24.86
CA THR A 23 -39.94 1.23 24.57
C THR A 23 -39.58 2.61 25.16
N ARG A 24 -39.60 3.58 24.23
CA ARG A 24 -40.01 5.00 24.31
C ARG A 24 -38.99 6.11 24.68
N ASN A 25 -38.57 6.78 23.60
CA ASN A 25 -38.41 8.24 23.45
C ASN A 25 -39.68 9.01 23.91
N PRO A 26 -39.67 10.34 24.20
CA PRO A 26 -39.20 11.35 23.24
C PRO A 26 -38.54 12.64 23.79
N GLN A 27 -37.73 13.24 22.90
CA GLN A 27 -37.61 14.65 22.54
C GLN A 27 -37.85 15.75 23.61
N SER A 28 -36.85 16.62 23.77
CA SER A 28 -37.09 18.06 23.78
C SER A 28 -36.01 18.81 23.00
N ARG A 29 -36.49 19.64 22.07
CA ARG A 29 -35.73 20.62 21.29
C ARG A 29 -35.61 21.89 22.12
N PHE A 30 -34.47 22.59 22.09
CA PHE A 30 -34.52 24.05 22.20
C PHE A 30 -33.43 24.73 21.36
N ARG A 31 -33.86 25.83 20.72
CA ARG A 31 -33.24 26.51 19.59
C ARG A 31 -32.22 27.56 20.01
N TRP A 32 -31.35 27.85 19.04
CA TRP A 32 -30.34 28.90 18.95
C TRP A 32 -30.86 30.31 19.26
N LYS A 33 -29.97 31.15 19.80
CA LYS A 33 -29.96 32.61 19.56
C LYS A 33 -28.59 33.01 19.00
N ARG A 34 -28.60 33.49 17.75
CA ARG A 34 -27.56 34.33 17.16
C ARG A 34 -27.79 35.76 17.63
N SER A 35 -26.73 36.46 18.00
CA SER A 35 -26.71 37.91 18.10
C SER A 35 -25.63 38.45 17.15
N LEU A 36 -26.07 39.30 16.22
CA LEU A 36 -25.28 40.14 15.32
C LEU A 36 -25.43 41.58 15.82
N VAL A 37 -24.32 42.27 16.08
CA VAL A 37 -24.19 43.75 16.17
C VAL A 37 -22.73 44.02 15.77
N ALA A 38 -22.40 44.52 14.58
CA ALA A 38 -22.56 45.84 13.96
C ALA A 38 -21.28 46.69 14.04
N PHE A 39 -20.78 47.04 12.85
CA PHE A 39 -20.11 48.26 12.41
C PHE A 39 -19.15 49.01 13.34
N GLY A 40 -17.88 49.08 12.90
CA GLY A 40 -16.92 50.12 13.25
C GLY A 40 -16.08 50.46 12.02
N LEU A 41 -16.42 51.56 11.37
CA LEU A 41 -15.65 52.25 10.32
C LEU A 41 -14.61 53.15 11.01
N VAL A 42 -13.38 53.29 10.49
CA VAL A 42 -12.61 54.56 10.40
C VAL A 42 -11.19 54.34 9.83
N VAL A 43 -10.96 55.05 8.71
CA VAL A 43 -9.73 55.76 8.26
C VAL A 43 -8.49 54.96 7.86
N GLY A 44 -8.39 54.72 6.54
CA GLY A 44 -7.57 55.54 5.63
C GLY A 44 -6.11 55.80 5.98
N SER A 45 -5.21 54.99 5.40
CA SER A 45 -3.86 55.40 5.02
C SER A 45 -3.56 54.91 3.60
N LEU A 46 -3.34 55.86 2.70
CA LEU A 46 -2.90 55.65 1.32
C LEU A 46 -1.48 55.07 1.31
N CYS A 47 -1.36 53.79 0.94
CA CYS A 47 -0.13 53.23 0.40
C CYS A 47 -0.44 52.69 -0.99
N ALA A 48 0.21 53.26 -2.01
CA ALA A 48 0.11 52.83 -3.39
C ALA A 48 0.46 51.34 -3.54
N PRO A 49 -0.30 50.55 -4.33
CA PRO A 49 0.13 49.21 -4.66
C PRO A 49 1.27 49.31 -5.68
N VAL A 50 2.49 49.01 -5.24
CA VAL A 50 3.55 48.58 -6.17
C VAL A 50 3.09 47.25 -6.74
N THR A 51 2.60 47.26 -7.98
CA THR A 51 2.36 46.04 -8.75
C THR A 51 3.71 45.42 -9.10
N LEU A 52 4.24 44.59 -8.22
CA LEU A 52 5.25 43.61 -8.55
C LEU A 52 4.56 42.48 -9.31
N THR A 53 4.36 42.66 -10.61
CA THR A 53 4.09 41.55 -11.52
C THR A 53 5.39 40.77 -11.70
N ALA A 54 5.71 39.90 -10.74
CA ALA A 54 6.64 38.81 -11.01
C ALA A 54 5.85 37.75 -11.82
N PRO A 55 6.29 37.38 -13.03
CA PRO A 55 5.73 36.21 -13.68
C PRO A 55 6.08 35.01 -12.79
N VAL A 56 5.06 34.30 -12.30
CA VAL A 56 5.20 32.94 -11.79
C VAL A 56 5.61 32.12 -13.01
N ASN A 57 6.91 31.95 -13.18
CA ASN A 57 7.46 31.00 -14.14
C ASN A 57 7.17 29.62 -13.55
N ALA A 58 5.98 29.09 -13.83
CA ALA A 58 5.71 27.67 -13.67
C ALA A 58 6.73 26.96 -14.55
N GLN A 59 7.77 26.38 -13.93
CA GLN A 59 8.71 25.52 -14.62
C GLN A 59 7.91 24.39 -15.25
N GLN A 60 7.64 24.57 -16.54
CA GLN A 60 7.18 23.55 -17.44
C GLN A 60 8.36 22.58 -17.52
N LEU A 61 8.31 21.51 -16.72
CA LEU A 61 9.28 20.42 -16.77
C LEU A 61 9.29 19.92 -18.22
N GLU A 62 10.38 20.16 -18.94
CA GLU A 62 10.55 19.63 -20.29
C GLU A 62 10.48 18.10 -20.24
N PRO A 63 9.92 17.43 -21.26
CA PRO A 63 9.96 15.98 -21.37
C PRO A 63 11.42 15.53 -21.44
N PHE A 64 11.87 14.92 -20.35
CA PHE A 64 13.21 14.36 -20.20
C PHE A 64 13.37 13.17 -21.17
N VAL A 65 14.57 13.06 -21.76
CA VAL A 65 14.97 11.93 -22.61
C VAL A 65 16.07 11.18 -21.86
N PRO A 66 15.83 9.93 -21.42
CA PRO A 66 16.76 9.22 -20.57
C PRO A 66 17.97 8.70 -21.35
N PRO A 67 19.17 8.67 -20.74
CA PRO A 67 20.34 8.02 -21.35
C PRO A 67 20.13 6.49 -21.44
N PRO A 68 20.81 5.80 -22.38
CA PRO A 68 20.69 4.35 -22.56
C PRO A 68 21.03 3.57 -21.28
N ASN A 69 20.17 2.61 -20.93
CA ASN A 69 20.25 1.71 -19.79
C ASN A 69 21.69 1.31 -19.41
N SER A 70 22.12 1.68 -18.20
CA SER A 70 23.28 1.09 -17.52
C SER A 70 22.79 0.13 -16.44
N LEU A 71 22.16 -0.96 -16.85
CA LEU A 71 22.05 -2.16 -16.02
C LEU A 71 23.08 -3.15 -16.56
N SER A 72 24.08 -3.45 -15.73
CA SER A 72 25.22 -4.31 -16.04
C SER A 72 24.79 -5.72 -16.48
N SER A 73 25.64 -6.31 -17.32
CA SER A 73 25.47 -7.56 -18.08
C SER A 73 24.88 -8.75 -17.30
N PRO A 74 24.15 -9.65 -17.98
CA PRO A 74 23.52 -10.81 -17.36
C PRO A 74 24.57 -11.73 -16.72
N SER A 75 24.43 -12.02 -15.43
CA SER A 75 25.13 -13.15 -14.83
C SER A 75 24.66 -14.42 -15.53
N LYS A 76 25.58 -15.17 -16.13
CA LYS A 76 25.29 -16.51 -16.67
C LYS A 76 24.66 -17.36 -15.57
N ARG A 77 23.38 -17.70 -15.67
CA ARG A 77 22.72 -18.68 -14.80
C ARG A 77 22.13 -19.81 -15.64
N SER A 78 22.31 -21.01 -15.12
CA SER A 78 22.01 -22.29 -15.74
C SER A 78 20.52 -22.42 -16.08
N GLU A 79 20.25 -22.85 -17.31
CA GLU A 79 18.92 -23.27 -17.78
C GLU A 79 18.47 -24.49 -16.98
N ALA A 80 17.28 -24.43 -16.39
CA ALA A 80 16.62 -25.58 -15.78
C ALA A 80 15.63 -26.18 -16.78
N THR A 81 16.01 -27.28 -17.41
CA THR A 81 15.09 -28.15 -18.15
C THR A 81 14.52 -29.20 -17.21
N GLY A 82 13.28 -29.04 -16.75
CA GLY A 82 12.57 -30.04 -15.94
C GLY A 82 11.78 -29.42 -14.79
N THR A 83 10.82 -30.17 -14.23
CA THR A 83 9.92 -29.81 -13.13
C THR A 83 10.60 -29.57 -11.77
N GLU A 84 11.90 -29.30 -11.75
CA GLU A 84 12.66 -28.94 -10.55
C GLU A 84 12.81 -27.41 -10.49
N LYS A 85 12.59 -26.83 -9.30
CA LYS A 85 12.75 -25.39 -9.10
C LYS A 85 14.20 -24.97 -9.36
N PRO A 86 14.42 -23.76 -9.92
CA PRO A 86 15.77 -23.27 -10.16
C PRO A 86 16.50 -23.05 -8.82
N ASP A 87 17.79 -23.38 -8.78
CA ASP A 87 18.66 -23.16 -7.62
C ASP A 87 18.93 -21.65 -7.44
N VAL A 88 18.05 -21.01 -6.67
CA VAL A 88 17.99 -19.56 -6.49
C VAL A 88 17.73 -19.24 -5.02
N GLN A 89 18.47 -18.26 -4.48
CA GLN A 89 18.22 -17.70 -3.15
C GLN A 89 17.04 -16.71 -3.23
N PHE A 90 15.82 -17.23 -3.27
CA PHE A 90 14.58 -16.47 -3.54
C PHE A 90 14.40 -15.22 -2.67
N ALA A 91 14.63 -15.34 -1.35
CA ALA A 91 14.54 -14.18 -0.45
C ALA A 91 15.58 -13.09 -0.79
N ASP A 92 16.81 -13.49 -1.17
CA ASP A 92 17.86 -12.55 -1.55
C ASP A 92 17.56 -11.87 -2.88
N GLU A 93 17.04 -12.62 -3.86
CA GLU A 93 16.61 -12.06 -5.13
C GLU A 93 15.47 -11.04 -4.98
N MET A 94 14.52 -11.31 -4.07
CA MET A 94 13.45 -10.35 -3.79
C MET A 94 14.01 -9.08 -3.12
N ARG A 95 14.95 -9.21 -2.18
CA ARG A 95 15.65 -8.06 -1.59
C ARG A 95 16.39 -7.27 -2.66
N ASP A 96 17.15 -7.93 -3.52
CA ASP A 96 17.93 -7.30 -4.59
C ASP A 96 17.05 -6.62 -5.62
N PHE A 97 15.89 -7.20 -5.95
CA PHE A 97 14.91 -6.59 -6.83
C PHE A 97 14.40 -5.27 -6.24
N VAL A 98 13.96 -5.27 -4.97
CA VAL A 98 13.51 -4.04 -4.28
C VAL A 98 14.62 -3.00 -4.16
N ILE A 99 15.86 -3.42 -3.84
CA ILE A 99 17.02 -2.52 -3.76
C ILE A 99 17.28 -1.85 -5.11
N GLN A 100 17.28 -2.59 -6.20
CA GLN A 100 17.52 -2.05 -7.55
C GLN A 100 16.39 -1.13 -8.00
N LEU A 101 15.14 -1.52 -7.76
CA LEU A 101 13.96 -0.72 -8.05
C LEU A 101 13.99 0.61 -7.29
N SER A 102 14.29 0.58 -5.99
CA SER A 102 14.41 1.77 -5.14
C SER A 102 15.53 2.68 -5.63
N ARG A 103 16.73 2.14 -5.89
CA ARG A 103 17.86 2.91 -6.44
C ARG A 103 17.51 3.58 -7.75
N TRP A 104 16.85 2.88 -8.65
CA TRP A 104 16.43 3.43 -9.93
C TRP A 104 15.44 4.58 -9.72
N ALA A 105 14.35 4.39 -8.98
CA ALA A 105 13.36 5.44 -8.72
C ALA A 105 14.00 6.67 -8.04
N LYS A 106 14.82 6.44 -7.01
CA LYS A 106 15.47 7.50 -6.24
C LYS A 106 16.58 8.22 -7.00
N SER A 107 17.09 7.65 -8.09
CA SER A 107 18.00 8.35 -9.00
C SER A 107 17.32 9.46 -9.82
N TYR A 108 16.01 9.33 -10.07
CA TYR A 108 15.20 10.37 -10.73
C TYR A 108 14.55 11.32 -9.72
N ARG A 109 14.10 10.77 -8.59
CA ARG A 109 13.41 11.49 -7.52
C ARG A 109 13.85 10.98 -6.17
N SER A 110 14.81 11.67 -5.55
CA SER A 110 15.36 11.26 -4.25
C SER A 110 14.32 11.22 -3.12
N ASP A 111 13.20 11.91 -3.30
CA ASP A 111 12.05 11.96 -2.40
C ASP A 111 11.00 10.85 -2.67
N PHE A 112 11.18 10.05 -3.73
CA PHE A 112 10.22 9.01 -4.11
C PHE A 112 10.19 7.89 -3.07
N SER A 113 9.03 7.72 -2.43
CA SER A 113 8.86 6.81 -1.30
C SER A 113 8.71 5.36 -1.75
N ILE A 114 9.43 4.45 -1.10
CA ILE A 114 9.32 3.00 -1.33
C ILE A 114 8.82 2.33 -0.05
N ILE A 115 7.59 1.82 -0.08
CA ILE A 115 6.95 1.10 1.04
C ILE A 115 6.87 -0.38 0.69
N ALA A 116 7.34 -1.27 1.55
CA ALA A 116 7.12 -2.71 1.41
C ALA A 116 5.77 -3.12 2.00
N LEU A 117 4.95 -3.89 1.28
CA LEU A 117 3.74 -4.52 1.81
C LEU A 117 4.04 -5.96 2.23
N ASN A 118 3.86 -6.25 3.52
CA ASN A 118 4.21 -7.53 4.16
C ASN A 118 5.71 -7.85 3.99
N GLY A 119 6.09 -9.11 3.75
CA GLY A 119 7.47 -9.53 3.51
C GLY A 119 8.41 -9.32 4.70
N LEU A 120 7.92 -9.52 5.93
CA LEU A 120 8.66 -9.20 7.16
C LEU A 120 9.97 -9.99 7.28
N GLU A 121 10.01 -11.22 6.79
CA GLU A 121 11.20 -12.08 6.82
C GLU A 121 12.32 -11.53 5.91
N LEU A 122 11.98 -10.71 4.90
CA LEU A 122 12.98 -10.05 4.05
C LEU A 122 13.80 -9.01 4.83
N THR A 123 13.37 -8.63 6.03
CA THR A 123 14.02 -7.59 6.85
C THR A 123 15.24 -8.10 7.62
N GLU A 124 15.44 -9.42 7.67
CA GLU A 124 16.54 -10.06 8.38
C GLU A 124 17.06 -11.30 7.65
N TYR A 125 18.34 -11.63 7.85
CA TYR A 125 18.93 -12.89 7.44
C TYR A 125 18.77 -13.89 8.58
N LEU A 126 18.12 -15.02 8.31
CA LEU A 126 18.07 -16.12 9.26
C LEU A 126 19.41 -16.87 9.23
N GLU A 127 20.12 -16.94 10.35
CA GLU A 127 21.30 -17.81 10.46
C GLU A 127 20.90 -19.29 10.36
N THR A 128 21.41 -19.98 9.34
CA THR A 128 21.14 -21.40 9.07
C THR A 128 22.20 -22.35 9.66
N THR A 129 22.88 -21.96 10.75
CA THR A 129 23.89 -22.85 11.35
C THR A 129 23.25 -23.90 12.26
N LEU A 130 23.77 -25.13 12.23
CA LEU A 130 23.33 -26.28 13.05
C LEU A 130 23.39 -26.03 14.57
N PHE A 131 24.05 -24.96 15.00
CA PHE A 131 24.23 -24.54 16.39
C PHE A 131 23.65 -23.15 16.69
N ALA A 132 23.03 -22.49 15.71
CA ALA A 132 22.29 -21.26 15.98
C ALA A 132 21.12 -21.63 16.89
N SER A 133 21.23 -21.23 18.15
CA SER A 133 20.04 -21.06 18.97
C SER A 133 19.15 -20.09 18.20
N ARG A 134 17.90 -20.47 17.91
CA ARG A 134 16.88 -19.59 17.29
C ARG A 134 16.98 -18.20 17.94
N GLY A 135 17.68 -17.23 17.34
CA GLY A 135 18.00 -16.01 18.09
C GLY A 135 18.90 -14.95 17.45
N THR A 136 19.81 -15.28 16.55
CA THR A 136 20.69 -14.29 15.90
C THR A 136 20.26 -14.06 14.46
N ALA A 137 19.17 -13.31 14.28
CA ALA A 137 18.79 -12.80 12.97
C ALA A 137 19.54 -11.47 12.71
N GLU A 138 20.32 -11.40 11.64
CA GLU A 138 21.02 -10.17 11.27
C GLU A 138 20.12 -9.28 10.42
N PRO A 139 19.97 -7.97 10.73
CA PRO A 139 19.15 -7.09 9.89
C PRO A 139 19.66 -7.03 8.45
N ALA A 140 18.77 -7.15 7.47
CA ALA A 140 19.05 -6.98 6.05
C ALA A 140 19.24 -5.49 5.72
N ARG A 141 20.35 -4.90 6.17
CA ARG A 141 20.57 -3.44 6.20
C ARG A 141 20.43 -2.75 4.85
N ASN A 142 20.85 -3.39 3.77
CA ASN A 142 20.75 -2.81 2.42
C ASN A 142 19.29 -2.75 1.95
N TYR A 143 18.51 -3.79 2.24
CA TYR A 143 17.08 -3.84 1.97
C TYR A 143 16.34 -2.79 2.81
N LEU A 144 16.59 -2.75 4.13
CA LEU A 144 15.99 -1.75 5.02
C LEU A 144 16.30 -0.31 4.60
N ARG A 145 17.52 -0.01 4.12
CA ARG A 145 17.90 1.32 3.60
C ARG A 145 17.24 1.66 2.26
N ALA A 146 16.81 0.66 1.50
CA ALA A 146 16.10 0.89 0.25
C ALA A 146 14.64 1.34 0.49
N LEU A 147 14.08 1.02 1.66
CA LEU A 147 12.70 1.34 2.04
C LEU A 147 12.62 2.68 2.79
N ASP A 148 11.46 3.33 2.68
CA ASP A 148 11.05 4.47 3.50
C ASP A 148 9.99 4.08 4.53
N GLY A 149 9.32 2.94 4.32
CA GLY A 149 8.36 2.39 5.26
C GLY A 149 7.97 0.95 4.98
N ILE A 150 7.19 0.38 5.90
CA ILE A 150 6.64 -0.98 5.80
C ILE A 150 5.16 -0.90 6.16
N MET A 151 4.31 -1.52 5.32
CA MET A 151 2.91 -1.75 5.57
C MET A 151 2.66 -3.21 5.90
N ILE A 152 1.96 -3.47 7.01
CA ILE A 152 1.56 -4.82 7.43
C ILE A 152 0.05 -4.97 7.43
N GLU A 153 -0.41 -6.07 6.84
CA GLU A 153 -1.81 -6.43 6.79
C GLU A 153 -2.23 -7.30 7.97
N ALA A 154 -3.45 -7.03 8.44
CA ALA A 154 -4.16 -7.72 9.50
C ALA A 154 -3.31 -8.07 10.74
N PRO A 155 -2.52 -7.15 11.31
CA PRO A 155 -1.77 -7.43 12.54
C PRO A 155 -2.67 -7.77 13.73
N PHE A 156 -3.95 -7.34 13.73
CA PHE A 156 -4.86 -7.59 14.84
C PHE A 156 -6.25 -8.07 14.45
N TYR A 157 -6.75 -7.68 13.28
CA TYR A 157 -8.09 -8.06 12.86
C TYR A 157 -8.17 -8.36 11.36
N GLY A 158 -8.83 -9.45 11.04
CA GLY A 158 -9.17 -9.81 9.67
C GLY A 158 -8.11 -10.62 8.93
N PHE A 159 -7.21 -11.29 9.63
CA PHE A 159 -6.18 -12.12 8.99
C PHE A 159 -6.77 -13.35 8.31
N ASP A 160 -7.61 -14.11 9.01
CA ASP A 160 -8.33 -15.24 8.39
C ASP A 160 -9.70 -14.81 7.87
N LYS A 161 -10.48 -14.14 8.73
CA LYS A 161 -11.85 -13.75 8.45
C LYS A 161 -12.12 -12.30 8.85
N TYR A 162 -12.75 -11.55 7.95
CA TYR A 162 -13.08 -10.14 8.15
C TYR A 162 -13.71 -9.86 9.53
N GLY A 163 -13.17 -8.86 10.22
CA GLY A 163 -13.66 -8.36 11.50
C GLY A 163 -13.46 -9.29 12.70
N GLU A 164 -12.85 -10.45 12.51
CA GLU A 164 -12.44 -11.36 13.58
C GLU A 164 -11.00 -11.05 14.03
N PRO A 165 -10.64 -11.28 15.30
CA PRO A 165 -9.26 -11.12 15.76
C PRO A 165 -8.30 -12.02 14.97
N THR A 166 -7.14 -11.48 14.58
CA THR A 166 -6.00 -12.28 14.11
C THR A 166 -5.56 -13.23 15.22
N ASP A 167 -5.13 -14.43 14.83
CA ASP A 167 -4.58 -15.41 15.77
C ASP A 167 -3.47 -14.80 16.63
N SER A 168 -3.37 -15.24 17.89
CA SER A 168 -2.42 -14.65 18.83
C SER A 168 -0.96 -14.93 18.46
N GLU A 169 -0.66 -16.10 17.90
CA GLU A 169 0.71 -16.41 17.46
C GLU A 169 1.07 -15.61 16.21
N GLU A 170 0.13 -15.42 15.28
CA GLU A 170 0.32 -14.55 14.12
C GLU A 170 0.54 -13.09 14.53
N THR A 171 -0.28 -12.57 15.45
CA THR A 171 -0.10 -11.22 16.02
C THR A 171 1.28 -11.09 16.66
N LYS A 172 1.70 -12.08 17.45
CA LYS A 172 2.99 -12.08 18.14
C LYS A 172 4.16 -12.18 17.16
N TYR A 173 4.01 -12.95 16.09
CA TYR A 173 4.96 -13.07 15.00
C TYR A 173 5.21 -11.69 14.37
N ILE A 174 4.14 -11.05 13.90
CA ILE A 174 4.20 -9.71 13.29
C ILE A 174 4.82 -8.68 14.23
N LEU A 175 4.32 -8.59 15.46
CA LEU A 175 4.84 -7.63 16.43
C LEU A 175 6.31 -7.88 16.79
N GLY A 176 6.76 -9.13 16.78
CA GLY A 176 8.16 -9.48 17.00
C GLY A 176 9.09 -8.85 15.96
N TYR A 177 8.72 -8.89 14.68
CA TYR A 177 9.49 -8.23 13.62
C TYR A 177 9.45 -6.71 13.74
N LEU A 178 8.26 -6.14 13.96
CA LEU A 178 8.11 -4.69 14.10
C LEU A 178 8.94 -4.15 15.27
N ASP A 179 8.99 -4.88 16.39
CA ASP A 179 9.82 -4.52 17.55
C ASP A 179 11.31 -4.50 17.22
N ARG A 180 11.82 -5.53 16.52
CA ARG A 180 13.23 -5.58 16.09
C ARG A 180 13.62 -4.44 15.15
N MET A 181 12.67 -3.95 14.36
CA MET A 181 12.90 -2.89 13.38
C MET A 181 12.71 -1.46 13.91
N LYS A 182 12.21 -1.26 15.14
CA LYS A 182 11.86 0.07 15.68
C LYS A 182 12.91 1.17 15.50
N SER A 183 14.18 0.81 15.47
CA SER A 183 15.32 1.74 15.33
C SER A 183 15.79 1.96 13.88
N SER A 184 15.08 1.40 12.89
CA SER A 184 15.43 1.48 11.46
C SER A 184 15.14 2.84 10.82
N GLY A 185 14.28 3.66 11.43
CA GLY A 185 13.84 4.96 10.88
C GLY A 185 12.82 4.84 9.73
N LEU A 186 12.19 3.66 9.60
CA LEU A 186 11.10 3.39 8.68
C LEU A 186 9.77 3.92 9.22
N GLU A 187 8.90 4.35 8.32
CA GLU A 187 7.49 4.65 8.63
C GLU A 187 6.68 3.35 8.65
N TYR A 188 5.78 3.19 9.62
CA TYR A 188 4.99 1.96 9.78
C TYR A 188 3.52 2.20 9.45
N PHE A 189 2.96 1.35 8.59
CA PHE A 189 1.54 1.35 8.25
C PHE A 189 0.91 0.02 8.70
N ALA A 190 -0.23 0.09 9.36
CA ALA A 190 -0.97 -1.08 9.82
C ALA A 190 -2.38 -1.08 9.25
N LEU A 191 -2.69 -2.10 8.45
CA LEU A 191 -3.95 -2.27 7.75
C LEU A 191 -4.74 -3.43 8.34
N ASP A 192 -5.76 -3.17 9.16
CA ASP A 192 -6.69 -4.22 9.61
C ASP A 192 -7.95 -4.29 8.72
N TYR A 193 -8.62 -5.43 8.70
CA TYR A 193 -9.91 -5.60 8.03
C TYR A 193 -11.03 -5.68 9.06
N THR A 194 -11.58 -4.53 9.44
CA THR A 194 -12.64 -4.41 10.44
C THR A 194 -13.36 -3.07 10.34
N ASP A 195 -14.67 -3.07 10.55
CA ASP A 195 -15.51 -1.88 10.66
C ASP A 195 -15.91 -1.55 12.11
N LYS A 196 -15.37 -2.31 13.09
CA LYS A 196 -15.69 -2.18 14.51
C LYS A 196 -14.82 -1.13 15.19
N SER A 197 -15.43 -0.05 15.69
CA SER A 197 -14.71 1.09 16.28
C SER A 197 -13.89 0.74 17.53
N ASP A 198 -14.34 -0.22 18.33
CA ASP A 198 -13.63 -0.72 19.52
C ASP A 198 -12.37 -1.50 19.13
N ALA A 199 -12.46 -2.36 18.11
CA ALA A 199 -11.32 -3.05 17.51
C ALA A 199 -10.28 -2.06 16.98
N GLN A 200 -10.73 -1.04 16.23
CA GLN A 200 -9.86 0.03 15.73
C GLN A 200 -9.15 0.78 16.86
N GLN A 201 -9.83 1.04 17.99
CA GLN A 201 -9.22 1.70 19.14
C GLN A 201 -8.18 0.80 19.83
N ALA A 202 -8.49 -0.48 20.01
CA ALA A 202 -7.59 -1.45 20.61
C ALA A 202 -6.31 -1.63 19.77
N ALA A 203 -6.44 -1.78 18.45
CA ALA A 203 -5.30 -1.89 17.52
C ALA A 203 -4.37 -0.67 17.61
N ARG A 204 -4.91 0.56 17.52
CA ARG A 204 -4.11 1.78 17.65
C ARG A 204 -3.39 1.90 19.00
N GLN A 205 -4.03 1.45 20.08
CA GLN A 205 -3.39 1.47 21.40
C GLN A 205 -2.17 0.54 21.44
N LYS A 206 -2.28 -0.66 20.83
CA LYS A 206 -1.15 -1.60 20.71
C LYS A 206 -0.01 -1.09 19.84
N LEU A 207 -0.31 -0.26 18.84
CA LEU A 207 0.67 0.32 17.91
C LEU A 207 1.30 1.64 18.38
N ARG A 208 0.86 2.19 19.53
CA ARG A 208 1.24 3.53 19.97
C ARG A 208 2.77 3.73 20.06
N ASP A 209 3.49 2.72 20.53
CA ASP A 209 4.95 2.80 20.73
C ASP A 209 5.74 2.70 19.42
N LEU A 210 5.11 2.20 18.34
CA LEU A 210 5.68 2.18 17.00
C LEU A 210 5.45 3.51 16.24
N ASN A 211 4.56 4.37 16.76
CA ASN A 211 4.03 5.52 16.03
C ASN A 211 3.48 5.15 14.65
N ALA A 212 2.91 3.95 14.50
CA ALA A 212 2.43 3.47 13.21
C ALA A 212 1.14 4.18 12.79
N LEU A 213 1.04 4.51 11.52
CA LEU A 213 -0.20 4.92 10.89
C LEU A 213 -1.14 3.72 10.81
N TYR A 214 -2.41 3.93 11.14
CA TYR A 214 -3.41 2.86 11.20
C TYR A 214 -4.59 3.14 10.28
N TYR A 215 -4.96 2.16 9.47
CA TYR A 215 -6.19 2.16 8.67
C TYR A 215 -6.96 0.85 8.89
N ALA A 216 -8.27 0.97 8.96
CA ALA A 216 -9.17 -0.18 9.06
C ALA A 216 -10.04 -0.22 7.81
N ALA A 217 -9.82 -1.23 6.97
CA ALA A 217 -10.51 -1.39 5.71
C ALA A 217 -11.98 -1.80 5.92
N PRO A 218 -12.92 -1.16 5.21
CA PRO A 218 -14.34 -1.48 5.26
C PRO A 218 -14.67 -2.78 4.47
N PRO A 219 -15.89 -3.33 4.65
CA PRO A 219 -16.35 -4.46 3.84
C PRO A 219 -16.60 -4.05 2.37
N PRO A 220 -16.74 -5.02 1.43
CA PRO A 220 -16.76 -6.46 1.65
C PRO A 220 -15.37 -7.06 1.78
N ASP A 221 -15.17 -7.83 2.85
CA ASP A 221 -13.99 -8.66 3.08
C ASP A 221 -12.66 -7.87 2.90
N LYS A 222 -11.67 -8.41 2.17
CA LYS A 222 -10.33 -7.80 2.03
C LYS A 222 -10.11 -7.08 0.70
N GLN A 223 -11.18 -6.75 -0.01
CA GLN A 223 -11.11 -6.26 -1.39
C GLN A 223 -10.50 -4.86 -1.53
N LEU A 224 -10.43 -4.09 -0.44
CA LEU A 224 -9.93 -2.70 -0.43
C LEU A 224 -10.66 -1.84 -1.46
N SER A 225 -11.98 -2.00 -1.55
CA SER A 225 -12.77 -1.48 -2.67
C SER A 225 -13.57 -0.22 -2.34
N THR A 226 -13.52 0.24 -1.10
CA THR A 226 -14.17 1.47 -0.65
C THR A 226 -13.41 2.15 0.48
N LEU A 227 -13.66 3.46 0.67
CA LEU A 227 -13.16 4.21 1.82
C LEU A 227 -13.87 3.82 3.12
N ALA A 228 -13.11 3.76 4.21
CA ALA A 228 -13.64 3.56 5.54
C ALA A 228 -14.70 4.62 5.89
N LYS A 229 -15.86 4.16 6.39
CA LYS A 229 -16.95 5.03 6.86
C LYS A 229 -16.88 5.30 8.36
N VAL A 230 -16.09 4.51 9.08
CA VAL A 230 -15.91 4.57 10.52
C VAL A 230 -14.42 4.67 10.84
N PRO A 231 -13.97 5.77 11.47
CA PRO A 231 -14.73 6.99 11.74
C PRO A 231 -15.03 7.78 10.45
N ARG A 232 -16.10 8.61 10.48
CA ARG A 232 -16.50 9.42 9.31
C ARG A 232 -15.42 10.44 8.89
N THR A 233 -14.61 10.89 9.83
CA THR A 233 -13.45 11.76 9.58
C THR A 233 -12.20 10.96 9.96
N PRO A 234 -11.13 11.00 9.16
CA PRO A 234 -9.88 10.31 9.48
C PRO A 234 -9.39 10.70 10.88
N ILE A 235 -8.99 9.70 11.67
CA ILE A 235 -8.31 9.97 12.94
C ILE A 235 -7.01 10.67 12.62
N GLY A 236 -6.69 11.78 13.29
CA GLY A 236 -5.47 12.54 12.98
C GLY A 236 -5.59 13.43 11.74
N ALA A 237 -6.79 13.60 11.16
CA ALA A 237 -7.02 14.57 10.10
C ALA A 237 -6.49 15.96 10.51
N ASN A 238 -5.67 16.56 9.65
CA ASN A 238 -5.02 17.82 9.94
C ASN A 238 -4.90 18.67 8.67
N PRO A 239 -4.77 20.01 8.79
CA PRO A 239 -4.68 20.91 7.65
C PRO A 239 -3.24 21.10 7.15
N HIS A 240 -2.23 20.43 7.69
CA HIS A 240 -0.84 20.68 7.28
C HIS A 240 -0.56 20.17 5.87
N ILE A 241 0.41 20.78 5.19
CA ILE A 241 0.96 20.25 3.95
C ILE A 241 1.69 18.95 4.28
N ILE A 242 1.49 17.91 3.49
CA ILE A 242 2.20 16.64 3.62
C ILE A 242 2.93 16.38 2.30
N ASP A 243 4.23 16.64 2.29
CA ASP A 243 5.15 16.39 1.18
C ASP A 243 6.16 15.26 1.50
N ASN A 244 6.15 14.76 2.73
CA ASN A 244 6.92 13.61 3.19
C ASN A 244 6.05 12.65 4.00
N ILE A 245 6.15 11.35 3.72
CA ILE A 245 5.36 10.32 4.42
C ILE A 245 5.57 10.33 5.94
N ARG A 246 6.74 10.76 6.43
CA ARG A 246 7.07 10.82 7.87
C ARG A 246 6.28 11.89 8.63
N GLU A 247 5.65 12.81 7.93
CA GLU A 247 4.82 13.87 8.52
C GLU A 247 3.33 13.50 8.55
N ALA A 248 2.95 12.43 7.86
CA ALA A 248 1.58 11.96 7.80
C ALA A 248 1.08 11.55 9.18
N LYS A 249 -0.20 11.77 9.43
CA LYS A 249 -0.87 11.36 10.69
C LYS A 249 -1.95 10.32 10.45
N ASN A 250 -2.26 10.04 9.18
CA ASN A 250 -3.29 9.11 8.76
C ASN A 250 -3.13 8.78 7.27
N TYR A 251 -3.74 7.68 6.86
CA TYR A 251 -3.77 7.28 5.45
C TYR A 251 -5.07 6.56 5.12
N ALA A 252 -5.35 6.43 3.83
CA ALA A 252 -6.35 5.50 3.31
C ALA A 252 -5.79 4.71 2.14
N ILE A 253 -6.36 3.52 1.94
CA ILE A 253 -6.03 2.64 0.84
C ILE A 253 -7.30 2.18 0.11
N VAL A 254 -7.29 2.29 -1.22
CA VAL A 254 -8.35 1.79 -2.11
C VAL A 254 -7.70 1.23 -3.37
N LEU A 255 -7.71 -0.10 -3.53
CA LEU A 255 -7.05 -0.79 -4.65
C LEU A 255 -8.05 -1.30 -5.70
N ASP A 256 -9.29 -1.62 -5.29
CA ASP A 256 -10.37 -1.92 -6.23
C ASP A 256 -11.36 -0.75 -6.33
N SER A 257 -11.20 0.07 -7.37
CA SER A 257 -12.09 1.22 -7.62
C SER A 257 -13.39 0.85 -8.36
N SER A 258 -13.64 -0.43 -8.64
CA SER A 258 -14.81 -0.88 -9.40
C SER A 258 -16.16 -0.43 -8.85
N PRO A 259 -16.40 -0.47 -7.52
CA PRO A 259 -17.67 -0.05 -6.93
C PRO A 259 -18.03 1.42 -7.12
N TYR A 260 -17.07 2.29 -7.44
CA TYR A 260 -17.31 3.72 -7.64
C TYR A 260 -18.02 4.04 -8.96
N GLY A 261 -18.11 3.08 -9.90
CA GLY A 261 -18.71 3.33 -11.20
C GLY A 261 -17.72 3.97 -12.16
N THR A 262 -17.69 5.30 -12.22
CA THR A 262 -16.84 6.05 -13.14
C THR A 262 -15.50 6.44 -12.49
N LYS A 263 -14.50 6.72 -13.33
CA LYS A 263 -13.21 7.25 -12.85
C LYS A 263 -13.41 8.58 -12.11
N ASP A 264 -14.24 9.48 -12.64
CA ASP A 264 -14.52 10.75 -11.97
C ASP A 264 -15.18 10.56 -10.59
N ALA A 265 -16.12 9.64 -10.45
CA ALA A 265 -16.76 9.37 -9.16
C ALA A 265 -15.76 8.80 -8.13
N PHE A 266 -14.82 7.97 -8.57
CA PHE A 266 -13.72 7.50 -7.74
C PHE A 266 -12.82 8.65 -7.29
N ILE A 267 -12.36 9.48 -8.24
CA ILE A 267 -11.50 10.63 -7.97
C ILE A 267 -12.18 11.64 -7.03
N ASP A 268 -13.44 11.99 -7.28
CA ASP A 268 -14.21 12.91 -6.44
C ASP A 268 -14.38 12.37 -5.01
N ALA A 269 -14.60 11.06 -4.86
CA ALA A 269 -14.69 10.44 -3.55
C ALA A 269 -13.36 10.52 -2.77
N MET A 270 -12.22 10.38 -3.45
CA MET A 270 -10.90 10.55 -2.82
C MET A 270 -10.62 12.01 -2.44
N ILE A 271 -10.97 12.96 -3.33
CA ILE A 271 -10.83 14.40 -3.10
C ILE A 271 -11.63 14.84 -1.87
N ASP A 272 -12.83 14.27 -1.66
CA ASP A 272 -13.71 14.59 -0.52
C ASP A 272 -13.22 14.05 0.84
N THR A 273 -11.94 13.71 0.97
CA THR A 273 -11.31 13.24 2.21
C THR A 273 -10.16 14.13 2.69
N ASN A 274 -9.83 14.02 3.97
CA ASN A 274 -8.67 14.68 4.59
C ASN A 274 -7.57 13.68 4.95
N TYR A 275 -7.40 12.64 4.13
CA TYR A 275 -6.30 11.70 4.32
C TYR A 275 -4.96 12.35 3.93
N ASP A 276 -3.94 12.22 4.78
CA ASP A 276 -2.58 12.74 4.54
C ASP A 276 -1.82 11.94 3.48
N VAL A 277 -2.09 10.63 3.44
CA VAL A 277 -1.59 9.73 2.38
C VAL A 277 -2.78 9.00 1.75
N LEU A 278 -2.86 9.01 0.43
CA LEU A 278 -3.74 8.12 -0.33
C LEU A 278 -2.92 7.05 -1.02
N ILE A 279 -3.30 5.79 -0.85
CA ILE A 279 -2.70 4.64 -1.51
C ILE A 279 -3.74 4.08 -2.47
N ILE A 280 -3.48 4.17 -3.77
CA ILE A 280 -4.44 3.82 -4.80
C ILE A 280 -3.80 3.01 -5.92
N ASP A 281 -4.63 2.29 -6.67
CA ASP A 281 -4.20 1.69 -7.93
C ASP A 281 -3.99 2.80 -9.00
N PRO A 282 -2.93 2.73 -9.83
CA PRO A 282 -2.73 3.68 -10.93
C PRO A 282 -3.77 3.56 -12.07
N PHE A 283 -4.67 2.57 -11.99
CA PHE A 283 -5.76 2.34 -12.90
C PHE A 283 -7.11 2.27 -12.17
N HIS A 284 -8.09 3.02 -12.68
CA HIS A 284 -9.49 2.78 -12.36
C HIS A 284 -9.91 1.39 -12.88
N ARG A 285 -10.50 0.55 -12.03
CA ARG A 285 -10.91 -0.83 -12.38
C ARG A 285 -9.77 -1.70 -12.94
N GLY A 286 -8.55 -1.47 -12.47
CA GLY A 286 -7.36 -2.21 -12.87
C GLY A 286 -6.87 -1.96 -14.31
N THR A 287 -7.67 -1.32 -15.18
CA THR A 287 -7.44 -1.23 -16.63
C THR A 287 -7.50 0.18 -17.21
N ILE A 288 -8.24 1.11 -16.58
CA ILE A 288 -8.42 2.47 -17.11
C ILE A 288 -7.40 3.39 -16.43
N PRO A 289 -6.36 3.88 -17.13
CA PRO A 289 -5.30 4.65 -16.48
C PRO A 289 -5.83 5.95 -15.87
N LEU A 290 -5.32 6.27 -14.69
CA LEU A 290 -5.35 7.63 -14.19
C LEU A 290 -4.49 8.53 -15.09
N THR A 291 -4.77 9.83 -15.06
CA THR A 291 -4.06 10.83 -15.84
C THR A 291 -3.35 11.82 -14.92
N TYR A 292 -2.40 12.57 -15.48
CA TYR A 292 -1.74 13.65 -14.74
C TYR A 292 -2.74 14.69 -14.18
N ASP A 293 -3.82 14.98 -14.90
CA ASP A 293 -4.87 15.88 -14.40
C ASP A 293 -5.69 15.28 -13.25
N ASP A 294 -5.94 13.96 -13.27
CA ASP A 294 -6.53 13.25 -12.13
C ASP A 294 -5.63 13.38 -10.89
N MET A 295 -4.31 13.17 -11.07
CA MET A 295 -3.32 13.27 -9.99
C MET A 295 -3.22 14.69 -9.43
N LYS A 296 -3.27 15.72 -10.28
CA LYS A 296 -3.32 17.14 -9.84
C LYS A 296 -4.53 17.44 -8.97
N ARG A 297 -5.69 16.83 -9.27
CA ARG A 297 -6.90 17.00 -8.45
C ARG A 297 -6.75 16.26 -7.11
N LEU A 298 -6.28 15.01 -7.14
CA LEU A 298 -6.06 14.19 -5.94
C LEU A 298 -5.05 14.80 -4.96
N ARG A 299 -4.11 15.60 -5.47
CA ARG A 299 -3.00 16.19 -4.71
C ARG A 299 -3.46 16.95 -3.46
N TYR A 300 -4.68 17.49 -3.46
CA TYR A 300 -5.20 18.32 -2.38
C TYR A 300 -6.20 17.56 -1.51
N LYS A 301 -6.05 17.68 -0.19
CA LYS A 301 -7.05 17.31 0.82
C LYS A 301 -8.32 18.12 0.62
N LYS A 302 -9.46 17.64 1.12
CA LYS A 302 -10.71 18.40 1.15
C LYS A 302 -10.56 19.76 1.84
N VAL A 303 -9.67 19.86 2.82
CA VAL A 303 -9.31 21.14 3.48
C VAL A 303 -8.42 22.07 2.65
N GLY A 304 -7.98 21.66 1.46
CA GLY A 304 -7.25 22.49 0.49
C GLY A 304 -5.74 22.40 0.55
N THR A 305 -5.15 21.63 1.46
CA THR A 305 -3.68 21.47 1.55
C THR A 305 -3.19 20.20 0.87
N PRO A 306 -1.97 20.21 0.29
CA PRO A 306 -1.38 19.02 -0.32
C PRO A 306 -1.29 17.82 0.63
N ARG A 307 -1.50 16.64 0.06
CA ARG A 307 -1.29 15.30 0.65
C ARG A 307 -0.29 14.51 -0.18
N THR A 308 0.27 13.42 0.33
CA THR A 308 1.04 12.44 -0.43
C THR A 308 0.12 11.41 -1.11
N ILE A 309 0.50 10.90 -2.28
CA ILE A 309 -0.23 9.86 -3.02
C ILE A 309 0.76 8.78 -3.46
N LEU A 310 0.51 7.54 -3.08
CA LEU A 310 1.32 6.38 -3.39
C LEU A 310 0.55 5.42 -4.31
N ALA A 311 1.23 4.82 -5.27
CA ALA A 311 0.65 3.79 -6.12
C ALA A 311 0.88 2.40 -5.52
N TYR A 312 -0.12 1.52 -5.60
CA TYR A 312 0.14 0.09 -5.45
C TYR A 312 0.86 -0.45 -6.69
N LEU A 313 1.91 -1.23 -6.48
CA LEU A 313 2.66 -1.91 -7.54
C LEU A 313 2.99 -3.33 -7.09
N ASN A 314 2.36 -4.33 -7.70
CA ASN A 314 2.72 -5.72 -7.50
C ASN A 314 3.96 -6.07 -8.34
N ILE A 315 5.02 -6.54 -7.68
CA ILE A 315 6.26 -6.96 -8.35
C ILE A 315 6.50 -8.46 -8.30
N GLY A 316 5.71 -9.21 -7.52
CA GLY A 316 5.90 -10.64 -7.28
C GLY A 316 5.07 -11.54 -8.19
N THR A 317 3.99 -11.03 -8.78
CA THR A 317 3.12 -11.80 -9.69
C THR A 317 2.74 -10.97 -10.92
N ALA A 318 2.38 -11.65 -12.01
CA ALA A 318 1.84 -11.03 -13.21
C ALA A 318 0.31 -11.02 -13.17
N GLU A 319 -0.28 -9.84 -13.17
CA GLU A 319 -1.72 -9.59 -13.24
C GLU A 319 -2.17 -9.59 -14.72
N THR A 320 -3.00 -10.54 -15.13
CA THR A 320 -3.33 -10.74 -16.57
C THR A 320 -4.18 -9.62 -17.17
N TYR A 321 -4.80 -8.80 -16.34
CA TYR A 321 -5.61 -7.65 -16.74
C TYR A 321 -4.79 -6.37 -16.94
N ARG A 322 -3.48 -6.37 -16.64
CA ARG A 322 -2.61 -5.21 -16.83
C ARG A 322 -2.18 -5.04 -18.28
N TYR A 323 -1.84 -3.80 -18.63
CA TYR A 323 -1.45 -3.43 -19.99
C TYR A 323 -0.18 -4.16 -20.50
N TYR A 324 0.68 -4.65 -19.61
CA TYR A 324 1.90 -5.37 -20.00
C TYR A 324 1.61 -6.82 -20.40
N TRP A 325 0.46 -7.39 -20.00
CA TRP A 325 0.10 -8.76 -20.31
C TRP A 325 -0.21 -8.87 -21.80
N GLN A 326 0.44 -9.81 -22.50
CA GLN A 326 0.24 -10.02 -23.93
C GLN A 326 -0.67 -11.22 -24.15
N ASN A 327 -1.53 -11.15 -25.18
CA ASN A 327 -2.54 -12.17 -25.46
C ASN A 327 -1.99 -13.59 -25.70
N ASN A 328 -0.71 -13.73 -26.07
CA ASN A 328 -0.04 -15.01 -26.29
C ASN A 328 0.67 -15.55 -25.05
N TRP A 329 0.70 -14.79 -23.94
CA TRP A 329 1.32 -15.23 -22.69
C TRP A 329 0.49 -16.32 -22.02
N ARG A 330 1.19 -17.30 -21.45
CA ARG A 330 0.68 -18.47 -20.74
C ARG A 330 1.79 -19.05 -19.87
N ALA A 331 1.47 -19.94 -18.95
CA ALA A 331 2.48 -20.63 -18.14
C ALA A 331 3.59 -21.23 -19.04
N GLY A 332 4.84 -20.93 -18.70
CA GLY A 332 6.05 -21.30 -19.44
C GLY A 332 6.34 -20.47 -20.71
N SER A 333 5.52 -19.48 -21.07
CA SER A 333 5.72 -18.66 -22.27
C SER A 333 5.15 -17.25 -22.09
N PRO A 334 5.98 -16.22 -21.88
CA PRO A 334 7.44 -16.25 -21.79
C PRO A 334 7.91 -17.02 -20.55
N GLU A 335 9.19 -17.44 -20.56
CA GLU A 335 9.76 -18.32 -19.53
C GLU A 335 9.54 -17.81 -18.10
N PHE A 336 9.57 -16.49 -17.88
CA PHE A 336 9.35 -15.91 -16.56
C PHE A 336 7.91 -15.97 -16.05
N ILE A 337 6.93 -16.43 -16.87
CA ILE A 337 5.54 -16.63 -16.44
C ILE A 337 5.37 -18.07 -15.96
N GLY A 338 5.12 -18.23 -14.66
CA GLY A 338 4.81 -19.50 -14.01
C GLY A 338 3.34 -19.88 -14.10
N GLU A 339 2.93 -20.82 -13.25
CA GLU A 339 1.52 -21.23 -13.15
C GLU A 339 0.63 -20.15 -12.54
N GLY A 340 -0.68 -20.33 -12.66
CA GLY A 340 -1.66 -19.38 -12.12
C GLY A 340 -1.61 -19.37 -10.59
N ASN A 341 -1.57 -18.19 -9.99
CA ASN A 341 -1.66 -18.00 -8.56
C ASN A 341 -3.13 -18.07 -8.13
N LEU A 342 -3.49 -19.18 -7.48
CA LEU A 342 -4.85 -19.45 -7.01
C LEU A 342 -5.23 -18.67 -5.74
N ASP A 343 -4.23 -18.15 -5.02
CA ASP A 343 -4.39 -17.37 -3.78
C ASP A 343 -4.44 -15.85 -4.06
N ALA A 344 -4.40 -15.46 -5.34
CA ALA A 344 -4.45 -14.06 -5.77
C ALA A 344 -5.74 -13.36 -5.33
N ARG A 345 -5.59 -12.31 -4.53
CA ARG A 345 -6.72 -11.56 -3.95
C ARG A 345 -7.64 -10.93 -5.00
N TRP A 346 -7.06 -10.35 -6.05
CA TRP A 346 -7.80 -9.71 -7.15
C TRP A 346 -7.96 -10.61 -8.37
N GLY A 347 -7.56 -11.89 -8.24
CA GLY A 347 -7.74 -12.94 -9.23
C GLY A 347 -6.92 -12.76 -10.51
N GLN A 348 -6.82 -13.83 -11.29
CA GLN A 348 -6.11 -13.86 -12.58
C GLN A 348 -4.67 -13.34 -12.49
N GLU A 349 -3.89 -13.92 -11.59
CA GLU A 349 -2.46 -13.67 -11.50
C GLU A 349 -1.67 -14.92 -11.83
N HIS A 350 -0.44 -14.75 -12.30
CA HIS A 350 0.54 -15.82 -12.47
C HIS A 350 1.74 -15.57 -11.56
N HIS A 351 2.27 -16.63 -10.96
CA HIS A 351 3.60 -16.59 -10.35
C HIS A 351 4.60 -16.17 -11.42
N VAL A 352 5.62 -15.40 -11.04
CA VAL A 352 6.68 -15.01 -11.98
C VAL A 352 8.05 -15.29 -11.41
N TYR A 353 9.00 -15.57 -12.30
CA TYR A 353 10.42 -15.55 -11.96
C TYR A 353 10.82 -14.08 -11.74
N TYR A 354 10.54 -13.52 -10.56
CA TYR A 354 10.77 -12.10 -10.27
C TYR A 354 12.26 -11.71 -10.30
N TRP A 355 13.15 -12.70 -10.18
CA TRP A 355 14.59 -12.56 -10.38
C TRP A 355 14.99 -12.46 -11.87
N SER A 356 14.08 -12.72 -12.80
CA SER A 356 14.34 -12.62 -14.24
C SER A 356 14.44 -11.17 -14.69
N GLN A 357 15.51 -10.83 -15.41
CA GLN A 357 15.69 -9.51 -15.99
C GLN A 357 14.53 -9.11 -16.92
N ALA A 358 13.93 -10.08 -17.62
CA ALA A 358 12.81 -9.82 -18.52
C ALA A 358 11.58 -9.30 -17.75
N TRP A 359 11.28 -9.89 -16.59
CA TRP A 359 10.23 -9.40 -15.71
C TRP A 359 10.59 -8.05 -15.09
N GLN A 360 11.80 -7.93 -14.55
CA GLN A 360 12.30 -6.71 -13.93
C GLN A 360 12.25 -5.50 -14.88
N ASN A 361 12.55 -5.69 -16.17
CA ASN A 361 12.47 -4.64 -17.20
C ASN A 361 11.04 -4.15 -17.47
N ILE A 362 10.02 -4.98 -17.22
CA ILE A 362 8.61 -4.55 -17.30
C ILE A 362 8.30 -3.66 -16.10
N MET A 363 8.82 -4.00 -14.91
CA MET A 363 8.55 -3.27 -13.68
C MET A 363 9.31 -1.95 -13.58
N PHE A 364 10.62 -1.95 -13.81
CA PHE A 364 11.49 -0.76 -13.66
C PHE A 364 12.60 -0.71 -14.72
N GLY A 365 13.46 0.31 -14.64
CA GLY A 365 14.68 0.40 -15.45
C GLY A 365 14.55 1.29 -16.68
N SER A 366 13.34 1.67 -17.07
CA SER A 366 13.12 2.66 -18.14
C SER A 366 11.87 3.49 -17.90
N GLU A 367 11.80 4.62 -18.59
CA GLU A 367 10.64 5.50 -18.61
C GLU A 367 9.34 4.88 -19.15
N ASN A 368 9.44 3.73 -19.81
CA ASN A 368 8.31 2.97 -20.36
C ASN A 368 7.94 1.75 -19.49
N SER A 369 8.68 1.50 -18.41
CA SER A 369 8.35 0.46 -17.44
C SER A 369 7.16 0.89 -16.58
N TYR A 370 6.58 -0.05 -15.83
CA TYR A 370 5.43 0.20 -14.96
C TYR A 370 5.72 1.31 -13.94
N LEU A 371 6.83 1.20 -13.21
CA LEU A 371 7.26 2.24 -12.27
C LEU A 371 7.55 3.58 -12.96
N GLY A 372 8.14 3.56 -14.17
CA GLY A 372 8.32 4.77 -14.97
C GLY A 372 7.01 5.48 -15.29
N GLY A 373 5.98 4.72 -15.67
CA GLY A 373 4.62 5.24 -15.87
C GLY A 373 4.02 5.84 -14.59
N ILE A 374 4.15 5.15 -13.45
CA ILE A 374 3.70 5.64 -12.14
C ILE A 374 4.37 6.97 -11.78
N MET A 375 5.69 7.07 -11.97
CA MET A 375 6.43 8.31 -11.70
C MET A 375 5.98 9.45 -12.62
N LYS A 376 5.76 9.17 -13.91
CA LYS A 376 5.27 10.15 -14.91
C LYS A 376 3.87 10.69 -14.59
N LEU A 377 3.00 9.86 -14.00
CA LEU A 377 1.67 10.31 -13.57
C LEU A 377 1.73 11.30 -12.40
N GLY A 378 2.84 11.35 -11.65
CA GLY A 378 3.02 12.27 -10.53
C GLY A 378 2.70 11.65 -9.16
N PHE A 379 2.75 10.33 -9.03
CA PHE A 379 2.77 9.68 -7.72
C PHE A 379 4.05 10.04 -6.94
N ASP A 380 3.99 10.06 -5.62
CA ASP A 380 5.14 10.36 -4.74
C ASP A 380 5.92 9.13 -4.31
N GLY A 381 5.40 7.95 -4.63
CA GLY A 381 6.00 6.71 -4.20
C GLY A 381 5.14 5.50 -4.57
N VAL A 382 5.60 4.34 -4.13
CA VAL A 382 4.92 3.06 -4.33
C VAL A 382 4.82 2.27 -3.04
N VAL A 383 3.74 1.49 -2.95
CA VAL A 383 3.59 0.37 -2.03
C VAL A 383 3.79 -0.91 -2.84
N LEU A 384 4.90 -1.60 -2.58
CA LEU A 384 5.31 -2.81 -3.30
C LEU A 384 4.57 -4.03 -2.76
N GLY A 385 3.67 -4.58 -3.56
CA GLY A 385 2.99 -5.85 -3.32
C GLY A 385 3.75 -7.04 -3.91
N GLY A 386 3.31 -8.25 -3.55
CA GLY A 386 3.92 -9.50 -4.03
C GLY A 386 5.24 -9.87 -3.37
N LEU A 387 5.64 -9.18 -2.29
CA LEU A 387 6.92 -9.46 -1.64
C LEU A 387 6.96 -10.85 -1.01
N ASN A 388 5.85 -11.34 -0.44
CA ASN A 388 5.75 -12.70 0.13
C ASN A 388 5.92 -13.81 -0.92
N GLU A 389 5.89 -13.49 -2.21
CA GLU A 389 6.02 -14.48 -3.27
C GLU A 389 7.28 -15.34 -3.13
N TYR A 390 8.37 -14.81 -2.54
CA TYR A 390 9.58 -15.59 -2.32
C TYR A 390 9.32 -16.90 -1.54
N SER A 391 8.36 -16.92 -0.61
CA SER A 391 8.06 -18.10 0.20
C SER A 391 7.39 -19.19 -0.62
N TRP A 392 6.51 -18.81 -1.56
CA TRP A 392 5.93 -19.76 -2.51
C TRP A 392 7.02 -20.49 -3.32
N TRP A 393 8.09 -19.79 -3.68
CA TRP A 393 9.25 -20.40 -4.35
C TRP A 393 10.12 -21.26 -3.42
N LEU A 394 10.05 -21.11 -2.10
CA LEU A 394 10.70 -22.03 -1.15
C LEU A 394 9.91 -23.33 -0.94
N ASP A 395 8.58 -23.29 -1.06
CA ASP A 395 7.66 -24.35 -0.61
C ASP A 395 7.39 -25.49 -1.64
N TYR A 396 8.33 -25.82 -2.55
CA TYR A 396 8.27 -27.08 -3.32
C TYR A 396 9.52 -27.93 -3.12
#